data_AF-A0A2G6NI46-F1
#
_entry.id   AF-A0A2G6NI46-F1
#
_cell.length_a   1.000
_cell.length_b   1.000
_cell.length_c   1.000
_cell.angle_alpha   90.00
_cell.angle_beta   90.00
_cell.angle_gamma   90.00
#
_symmetry.space_group_name_H-M   'P 1'
#
loop_
_entity.id
_entity.type
_entity.pdbx_description
1 polymer ?
#
loop_
_entity_poly.entity_id
_entity_poly.type
_entity_poly.pdbx_seq_one_letter_code
_entity_poly.pdbx_strand_id
1 'polypeptide(L)'
;MEPKDVMKQILEFNKNTFDNIYSSTLILQEQSRAMAQNIIDSQPGMPEETKKFLYDWLDSVKKAQSEFKKAIDENISKFEAMFTNS
;
A
#
# COMPACT_ATOMS: atom_id res chain seq x y z
N MET A 1 -15.49 -27.18 14.86
CA MET A 1 -14.46 -26.12 14.84
C MET A 1 -14.74 -25.21 16.02
N GLU A 2 -13.73 -24.94 16.83
CA GLU A 2 -13.87 -23.99 17.93
C GLU A 2 -14.01 -22.57 17.36
N PRO A 3 -14.72 -21.64 18.02
CA PRO A 3 -14.88 -20.26 17.55
C PRO A 3 -13.54 -19.57 17.22
N LYS A 4 -12.46 -19.89 17.95
CA LYS A 4 -11.10 -19.41 17.70
C LYS A 4 -10.51 -19.86 16.37
N ASP A 5 -10.84 -21.08 15.92
CA ASP A 5 -10.34 -21.63 14.66
C ASP A 5 -11.02 -20.95 13.46
N VAL A 6 -12.32 -20.66 13.60
CA VAL A 6 -13.10 -19.91 12.60
C VAL A 6 -12.57 -18.48 12.49
N MET A 7 -12.30 -17.82 13.62
CA MET A 7 -11.74 -16.47 13.63
C MET A 7 -10.37 -16.40 12.96
N LYS A 8 -9.50 -17.38 13.23
CA LYS A 8 -8.18 -17.49 12.59
C LYS A 8 -8.31 -17.62 11.07
N GLN A 9 -9.21 -18.47 10.58
CA GLN A 9 -9.46 -18.63 9.14
C GLN A 9 -9.97 -17.34 8.48
N ILE A 10 -10.85 -16.59 9.16
CA ILE A 10 -11.34 -15.30 8.67
C ILE A 10 -10.21 -14.27 8.58
N LEU A 11 -9.33 -14.21 9.59
CA LEU A 11 -8.17 -13.31 9.59
C LEU A 11 -7.19 -13.68 8.47
N GLU A 12 -6.87 -14.96 8.29
CA GLU A 12 -6.01 -15.46 7.21
C GLU A 12 -6.60 -15.14 5.83
N PHE A 13 -7.91 -15.34 5.65
CA PHE A 13 -8.60 -14.98 4.42
C PHE A 13 -8.48 -13.48 4.11
N ASN A 14 -8.84 -12.63 5.08
CA ASN A 14 -8.76 -11.17 4.92
C ASN A 14 -7.34 -10.71 4.61
N LYS A 15 -6.34 -11.27 5.30
CA LYS A 15 -4.92 -10.98 5.06
C LYS A 15 -4.53 -11.32 3.62
N ASN A 16 -4.83 -12.53 3.18
CA ASN A 16 -4.48 -12.99 1.83
C ASN A 16 -5.18 -12.17 0.75
N THR A 17 -6.47 -11.87 0.92
CA THR A 17 -7.21 -11.00 0.00
C THR A 17 -6.59 -9.61 -0.07
N PHE A 18 -6.25 -9.03 1.07
CA PHE A 18 -5.60 -7.73 1.13
C PHE A 18 -4.21 -7.73 0.47
N ASP A 19 -3.36 -8.71 0.78
CA ASP A 19 -2.02 -8.86 0.20
C ASP A 19 -2.06 -8.96 -1.33
N ASN A 20 -3.05 -9.69 -1.86
CA ASN A 20 -3.27 -9.81 -3.31
C ASN A 20 -3.67 -8.47 -3.93
N ILE A 21 -4.68 -7.79 -3.36
CA ILE A 21 -5.14 -6.48 -3.85
C ILE A 21 -4.01 -5.44 -3.78
N TYR A 22 -3.26 -5.44 -2.68
CA TYR A 22 -2.12 -4.56 -2.49
C TYR A 22 -1.05 -4.77 -3.57
N SER A 23 -0.72 -6.03 -3.87
CA SER A 23 0.26 -6.38 -4.90
C SER A 23 -0.18 -5.91 -6.29
N SER A 24 -1.47 -6.10 -6.64
CA SER A 24 -2.01 -5.56 -7.90
C SER A 24 -1.99 -4.03 -7.95
N THR A 25 -2.27 -3.38 -6.81
CA THR A 25 -2.25 -1.92 -6.69
C THR A 25 -0.83 -1.37 -6.86
N LEU A 26 0.19 -2.04 -6.32
CA LEU A 26 1.60 -1.67 -6.51
C LEU A 26 1.99 -1.63 -7.99
N ILE A 27 1.57 -2.63 -8.76
CA ILE A 27 1.85 -2.70 -10.20
C ILE A 27 1.23 -1.51 -10.93
N LEU A 28 -0.06 -1.22 -10.67
CA LEU A 28 -0.77 -0.11 -11.28
C LEU A 28 -0.15 1.25 -10.89
N GLN A 29 0.27 1.39 -9.64
CA GLN A 29 0.91 2.59 -9.15
C GLN A 29 2.28 2.82 -9.79
N GLU A 30 3.07 1.78 -9.99
CA GLU A 30 4.37 1.88 -10.68
C GLU A 30 4.18 2.31 -12.14
N GLN A 31 3.23 1.72 -12.85
CA GLN A 31 2.89 2.11 -14.23
C GLN A 31 2.38 3.56 -14.30
N SER A 32 1.49 3.95 -13.38
CA SER A 32 0.94 5.30 -13.31
C SER A 32 2.01 6.34 -12.99
N ARG A 33 2.95 6.00 -12.10
CA ARG A 33 4.12 6.84 -11.79
C ARG A 33 4.97 7.05 -13.02
N ALA A 34 5.34 5.98 -13.73
CA ALA A 34 6.15 6.09 -14.94
C ALA A 34 5.48 7.00 -15.99
N MET A 35 4.16 6.87 -16.17
CA MET A 35 3.40 7.76 -17.05
C MET A 35 3.42 9.21 -16.56
N ALA A 36 3.23 9.45 -15.26
CA ALA A 36 3.28 10.80 -14.68
C ALA A 36 4.67 11.44 -14.84
N GLN A 37 5.74 10.69 -14.61
CA GLN A 37 7.11 11.16 -14.81
C GLN A 37 7.36 11.56 -16.27
N ASN A 38 6.93 10.72 -17.22
CA ASN A 38 7.03 11.05 -18.65
C ASN A 38 6.29 12.36 -18.99
N ILE A 39 5.11 12.60 -18.41
CA ILE A 39 4.34 13.85 -18.62
C ILE A 39 5.08 15.06 -18.03
N ILE A 40 5.64 14.93 -16.82
CA ILE A 40 6.41 16.00 -16.16
C ILE A 40 7.64 16.36 -16.99
N ASP A 41 8.36 15.35 -17.47
CA ASP A 41 9.60 15.52 -18.23
C ASP A 41 9.36 16.08 -19.63
N SER A 42 8.26 15.68 -20.26
CA SER A 42 7.90 16.12 -21.61
C SER A 42 7.41 17.57 -21.68
N GLN A 43 7.12 18.21 -20.55
CA GLN A 43 6.48 19.52 -20.55
C GLN A 43 7.50 20.66 -20.72
N PRO A 44 7.48 21.42 -21.85
CA PRO A 44 8.45 22.48 -22.09
C PRO A 44 8.25 23.66 -21.14
N GLY A 45 9.35 24.25 -20.67
CA GLY A 45 9.32 25.49 -19.88
C GLY A 45 8.80 25.34 -18.44
N MET A 46 8.61 24.10 -17.94
CA MET A 46 8.22 23.89 -16.55
C MET A 46 9.37 24.31 -15.60
N PRO A 47 9.11 25.18 -14.61
CA PRO A 47 10.10 25.57 -13.61
C PRO A 47 10.62 24.36 -12.82
N GLU A 48 11.90 24.39 -12.46
CA GLU A 48 12.57 23.29 -11.75
C GLU A 48 11.94 23.03 -10.37
N GLU A 49 11.56 24.08 -9.65
CA GLU A 49 10.85 23.97 -8.36
C GLU A 49 9.51 23.23 -8.51
N THR A 50 8.76 23.54 -9.57
CA THR A 50 7.49 22.87 -9.87
C THR A 50 7.71 21.39 -10.22
N LYS A 51 8.73 21.07 -11.02
CA LYS A 51 9.12 19.68 -11.30
C LYS A 51 9.42 18.95 -9.99
N LYS A 52 10.27 19.53 -9.15
CA LYS A 52 10.64 18.95 -7.86
C LYS A 52 9.42 18.67 -6.99
N PHE A 53 8.51 19.64 -6.85
CA PHE A 53 7.26 19.46 -6.10
C PHE A 53 6.43 18.26 -6.61
N LEU A 54 6.32 18.10 -7.93
CA LEU A 54 5.57 16.98 -8.52
C LEU A 54 6.24 15.63 -8.23
N TYR A 55 7.57 15.55 -8.30
CA TYR A 55 8.29 14.32 -7.91
C TYR A 55 8.13 14.01 -6.42
N ASP A 56 8.28 15.02 -5.55
CA ASP A 56 8.08 14.86 -4.11
C ASP A 56 6.65 14.39 -3.79
N TRP A 57 5.66 14.88 -4.53
CA TRP A 57 4.27 14.42 -4.41
C TRP A 57 4.12 12.96 -4.84
N LEU A 58 4.68 12.57 -6.00
CA LEU A 58 4.68 11.18 -6.42
C LEU A 58 5.30 10.29 -5.34
N ASP A 59 6.47 10.64 -4.80
CA ASP A 59 7.14 9.88 -3.75
C ASP A 59 6.32 9.79 -2.47
N SER A 60 5.64 10.86 -2.09
CA SER A 60 4.71 10.89 -0.94
C SER A 60 3.57 9.89 -1.12
N VAL A 61 3.01 9.74 -2.32
CA VAL A 61 1.96 8.75 -2.61
C VAL A 61 2.48 7.31 -2.46
N LYS A 62 3.72 7.02 -2.86
CA LYS A 62 4.34 5.70 -2.65
C LYS A 62 4.65 5.42 -1.19
N LYS A 63 5.10 6.43 -0.45
CA LYS A 63 5.29 6.32 0.99
C LYS A 63 3.97 6.03 1.71
N ALA A 64 2.91 6.78 1.41
CA ALA A 64 1.59 6.61 2.01
C ALA A 64 1.03 5.20 1.79
N GLN A 65 1.20 4.64 0.58
CA GLN A 65 0.81 3.26 0.28
C GLN A 65 1.57 2.25 1.15
N SER A 66 2.89 2.40 1.29
CA SER A 66 3.70 1.50 2.11
C SER A 66 3.35 1.60 3.59
N GLU A 67 3.08 2.79 4.10
CA GLU A 67 2.65 3.01 5.48
C GLU A 67 1.28 2.38 5.75
N PHE A 68 0.35 2.46 4.78
CA PHE A 68 -0.95 1.82 4.87
C PHE A 68 -0.83 0.29 4.96
N LYS A 69 0.03 -0.33 4.14
CA LYS A 69 0.31 -1.78 4.22
C LYS A 69 0.83 -2.16 5.60
N LYS A 70 1.82 -1.42 6.09
CA LYS A 70 2.41 -1.65 7.40
C LYS A 70 1.36 -1.56 8.52
N ALA A 71 0.49 -0.56 8.47
CA ALA A 71 -0.58 -0.40 9.47
C ALA A 71 -1.56 -1.58 9.47
N ILE A 72 -1.91 -2.12 8.30
CA ILE A 72 -2.77 -3.30 8.21
C ILE A 72 -2.07 -4.55 8.75
N ASP A 73 -0.82 -4.78 8.37
CA ASP A 73 -0.04 -5.92 8.86
C ASP A 73 0.11 -5.90 10.38
N GLU A 74 0.46 -4.74 10.94
CA GLU A 74 0.57 -4.56 12.39
C GLU A 74 -0.76 -4.82 13.11
N ASN A 75 -1.88 -4.38 12.55
CA ASN A 75 -3.19 -4.61 13.14
C ASN A 75 -3.59 -6.08 13.07
N ILE A 76 -3.35 -6.78 11.96
CA ILE A 76 -3.61 -8.22 11.83
C ILE A 76 -2.78 -8.99 12.87
N SER A 77 -1.49 -8.70 13.02
CA SER A 77 -0.64 -9.34 14.02
C SER A 77 -1.11 -9.08 15.45
N LYS A 78 -1.58 -7.86 15.77
CA LYS A 78 -2.17 -7.55 17.08
C LYS A 78 -3.44 -8.36 17.34
N PHE A 79 -4.31 -8.48 16.33
CA PHE A 79 -5.52 -9.31 16.45
C PHE A 79 -5.16 -10.78 16.67
N GLU A 80 -4.23 -11.35 15.90
CA GLU A 80 -3.75 -12.73 16.08
C GLU A 80 -3.20 -12.96 17.49
N ALA A 81 -2.42 -12.02 18.02
CA ALA A 81 -1.85 -12.10 19.37
C ALA A 81 -2.90 -12.08 20.49
N MET A 82 -4.07 -11.47 20.27
CA MET A 82 -5.17 -11.51 21.25
C MET A 82 -5.81 -12.90 21.36
N PHE A 83 -5.84 -13.66 20.27
CA PHE A 83 -6.46 -14.99 20.22
C PHE A 83 -5.50 -16.15 20.54
N THR A 84 -4.18 -15.92 20.50
CA THR A 84 -3.18 -16.90 20.94
C THR A 84 -2.83 -16.78 22.43
N ASN A 85 -3.11 -15.64 23.06
CA ASN A 85 -2.90 -15.40 24.50
C ASN A 85 -4.15 -15.65 25.37
N SER A 86 -5.20 -16.24 24.80
CA SER A 86 -6.49 -16.57 25.45
C SER A 86 -6.80 -18.06 25.30
#